data_AF-A0A292PNQ2-F1
#
_entry.id   AF-A0A292PNQ2-F1
#
_cell.length_a   1.000
_cell.length_b   1.000
_cell.length_c   1.000
_cell.angle_alpha   90.00
_cell.angle_beta   90.00
_cell.angle_gamma   90.00
#
_symmetry.space_group_name_H-M   'P 1'
#
loop_
_entity.id
_entity.type
_entity.pdbx_description
1 polymer ?
#
loop_
_entity_poly.entity_id
_entity_poly.type
_entity_poly.pdbx_seq_one_letter_code
_entity_poly.pdbx_strand_id
1 'polypeptide(L)'
;MLKARQPWQITPPSKSWHNPSVHPTKQASKQASIPQNNTTEITNLTRLTQHRPALPFLSTMSASTDPQTNSRGIPLAPFVGEVEKYVDSREDIERNLRKFQEMIAKYQFMEVNTQRRAGGLKDKIPDIQKTLDTVSFLKGRKFLRTGRRKDEGSVNVNGWMDKQSSSKPFEATFELNDTLYARANIPATEEVYLWLGANVMLSYPIDEATTLLKGKLEAAKESLRNCEEDMDFLRQQITTLEVNTARLYNYEVTLKRKEREEAEREEKGKKGGK
;
A
#
# COMPACT_ATOMS: atom_id res chain seq x y z
N MET A 1 -24.90 -32.48 16.70
CA MET A 1 -26.06 -31.66 17.11
C MET A 1 -26.54 -30.87 15.91
N LEU A 2 -27.74 -31.20 15.44
CA LEU A 2 -28.43 -30.57 14.33
C LEU A 2 -28.89 -29.14 14.68
N LYS A 3 -28.91 -28.24 13.70
CA LYS A 3 -30.19 -27.71 13.18
C LYS A 3 -29.99 -26.96 11.86
N ALA A 4 -30.39 -27.64 10.78
CA ALA A 4 -30.80 -27.03 9.54
C ALA A 4 -32.12 -26.26 9.72
N ARG A 5 -32.32 -25.21 8.94
CA ARG A 5 -33.66 -24.71 8.61
C ARG A 5 -33.71 -24.35 7.12
N GLN A 6 -34.66 -24.98 6.44
CA GLN A 6 -35.03 -24.85 5.04
C GLN A 6 -35.83 -23.54 4.77
N PRO A 7 -36.04 -23.15 3.49
CA PRO A 7 -36.23 -21.78 3.01
C PRO A 7 -37.68 -21.43 2.68
N TRP A 8 -38.08 -20.16 2.77
CA TRP A 8 -39.34 -19.67 2.20
C TRP A 8 -39.20 -18.25 1.61
N GLN A 9 -39.41 -18.20 0.30
CA GLN A 9 -40.29 -17.31 -0.47
C GLN A 9 -40.05 -15.79 -0.57
N ILE A 10 -40.14 -15.36 -1.83
CA ILE A 10 -40.14 -14.02 -2.41
C ILE A 10 -41.55 -13.40 -2.30
N THR A 11 -41.66 -12.14 -1.87
CA THR A 11 -42.58 -11.12 -2.44
C THR A 11 -42.03 -9.71 -2.12
N PRO A 12 -42.13 -8.71 -3.03
CA PRO A 12 -41.74 -7.33 -2.75
C PRO A 12 -42.95 -6.45 -2.43
N PRO A 13 -42.75 -5.29 -1.77
CA PRO A 13 -43.56 -4.14 -2.10
C PRO A 13 -42.74 -2.90 -2.47
N SER A 14 -43.21 -2.30 -3.56
CA SER A 14 -42.97 -0.96 -4.08
C SER A 14 -42.88 0.12 -3.00
N LYS A 15 -41.95 1.09 -3.19
CA LYS A 15 -42.17 2.50 -2.84
C LYS A 15 -41.17 3.42 -3.54
N SER A 16 -41.72 4.27 -4.40
CA SER A 16 -41.13 5.41 -5.08
C SER A 16 -40.60 6.47 -4.11
N TRP A 17 -39.44 7.06 -4.40
CA TRP A 17 -38.97 8.29 -3.77
C TRP A 17 -38.67 9.35 -4.82
N HIS A 18 -39.24 10.54 -4.59
CA HIS A 18 -39.06 11.76 -5.36
C HIS A 18 -37.66 12.34 -5.14
N ASN A 19 -37.12 12.97 -6.19
CA ASN A 19 -35.84 13.65 -6.22
C ASN A 19 -36.08 15.17 -6.40
N PRO A 20 -35.49 16.07 -5.59
CA PRO A 20 -35.42 17.48 -5.92
C PRO A 20 -34.06 17.87 -6.49
N SER A 21 -34.14 18.44 -7.70
CA SER A 21 -33.10 19.03 -8.53
C SER A 21 -32.31 20.16 -7.84
N VAL A 22 -31.00 20.24 -8.10
CA VAL A 22 -30.19 21.45 -7.87
C VAL A 22 -29.36 21.72 -9.13
N HIS A 23 -29.54 22.92 -9.70
CA HIS A 23 -28.84 23.42 -10.89
C HIS A 23 -27.39 23.83 -10.60
N PRO A 24 -26.49 23.79 -11.60
CA PRO A 24 -25.12 24.29 -11.47
C PRO A 24 -24.98 25.75 -11.95
N THR A 25 -24.29 26.57 -11.15
CA THR A 25 -23.89 27.95 -11.51
C THR A 25 -22.49 27.97 -12.12
N LYS A 26 -22.36 28.63 -13.29
CA LYS A 26 -21.11 28.85 -14.05
C LYS A 26 -20.28 30.01 -13.50
N GLN A 27 -18.95 29.84 -13.39
CA GLN A 27 -17.92 30.90 -13.53
C GLN A 27 -16.65 30.21 -14.09
N ALA A 28 -16.25 30.41 -15.36
CA ALA A 28 -15.53 31.53 -15.97
C ALA A 28 -14.01 31.60 -15.64
N SER A 29 -13.24 30.95 -16.52
CA SER A 29 -11.88 31.21 -17.04
C SER A 29 -11.01 32.32 -16.44
N LYS A 30 -9.72 32.02 -16.23
CA LYS A 30 -8.57 32.89 -16.58
C LYS A 30 -7.31 32.07 -16.88
N GLN A 31 -6.72 32.35 -18.04
CA GLN A 31 -5.44 31.84 -18.55
C GLN A 31 -4.27 32.67 -18.00
N ALA A 32 -3.11 32.03 -17.78
CA ALA A 32 -1.77 32.63 -17.72
C ALA A 32 -0.77 31.47 -17.98
N SER A 33 -0.20 31.30 -19.17
CA SER A 33 0.93 32.01 -19.81
C SER A 33 2.28 31.82 -19.08
N ILE A 34 3.11 31.01 -19.73
CA ILE A 34 4.50 30.62 -19.44
C ILE A 34 5.47 31.72 -19.89
N PRO A 35 6.68 31.82 -19.29
CA PRO A 35 7.85 32.23 -20.08
C PRO A 35 8.97 31.19 -20.08
N GLN A 36 9.47 30.96 -21.30
CA GLN A 36 10.69 30.24 -21.67
C GLN A 36 11.92 31.15 -21.47
N ASN A 37 13.08 30.58 -21.14
CA ASN A 37 14.39 31.19 -21.39
C ASN A 37 15.54 30.14 -21.45
N ASN A 38 16.01 29.94 -22.69
CA ASN A 38 17.35 29.66 -23.25
C ASN A 38 18.43 28.84 -22.51
N THR A 39 18.79 27.72 -23.15
CA THR A 39 20.07 27.41 -23.84
C THR A 39 21.33 28.20 -23.47
N THR A 40 22.42 27.51 -23.10
CA THR A 40 23.69 27.40 -23.88
C THR A 40 24.57 26.24 -23.36
N GLU A 41 25.11 25.47 -24.31
CA GLU A 41 26.10 24.38 -24.23
C GLU A 41 27.43 24.80 -23.57
N ILE A 42 28.22 23.84 -23.03
CA ILE A 42 29.65 23.61 -23.37
C ILE A 42 30.03 22.13 -23.11
N THR A 43 30.72 21.56 -24.09
CA THR A 43 31.28 20.22 -24.25
C THR A 43 32.57 19.90 -23.46
N ASN A 44 32.75 18.59 -23.21
CA ASN A 44 33.98 17.76 -23.17
C ASN A 44 34.99 17.89 -22.00
N LEU A 45 35.31 16.75 -21.36
CA LEU A 45 36.62 16.07 -21.50
C LEU A 45 36.65 14.71 -20.77
N THR A 46 37.16 13.72 -21.50
CA THR A 46 37.48 12.35 -21.11
C THR A 46 38.65 12.27 -20.12
N ARG A 47 38.55 11.50 -19.03
CA ARG A 47 39.61 10.55 -18.60
C ARG A 47 39.15 9.52 -17.57
N LEU A 48 39.56 8.30 -17.85
CA LEU A 48 39.42 7.04 -17.14
C LEU A 48 40.25 7.04 -15.84
N THR A 49 39.67 6.75 -14.67
CA THR A 49 40.37 6.01 -13.57
C THR A 49 39.39 5.49 -12.53
N GLN A 50 39.59 4.24 -12.13
CA GLN A 50 38.91 3.52 -11.06
C GLN A 50 39.01 4.25 -9.72
N HIS A 51 37.88 4.48 -9.04
CA HIS A 51 37.76 4.36 -7.58
C HIS A 51 36.28 4.43 -7.18
N ARG A 52 35.88 3.53 -6.26
CA ARG A 52 34.55 3.52 -5.62
C ARG A 52 34.19 4.92 -5.06
N PRO A 53 32.99 5.47 -5.29
CA PRO A 53 32.55 6.62 -4.52
C PRO A 53 32.10 6.18 -3.12
N ALA A 54 32.78 6.75 -2.12
CA ALA A 54 32.30 6.82 -0.74
C ALA A 54 30.99 7.63 -0.71
N LEU A 55 30.07 7.20 0.16
CA LEU A 55 28.84 7.91 0.48
C LEU A 55 29.18 9.34 0.98
N PRO A 56 28.47 10.39 0.54
CA PRO A 56 28.76 11.75 0.97
C PRO A 56 28.35 11.95 2.43
N PHE A 57 29.38 12.11 3.26
CA PHE A 57 29.60 13.14 4.27
C PHE A 57 28.36 13.93 4.76
N LEU A 58 28.05 13.70 6.04
CA LEU A 58 27.47 14.62 7.03
C LEU A 58 26.92 15.96 6.51
N SER A 59 25.60 16.06 6.45
CA SER A 59 24.90 17.32 6.71
C SER A 59 24.53 17.36 8.18
N THR A 60 25.22 18.19 8.96
CA THR A 60 24.86 18.55 10.32
C THR A 60 23.44 19.11 10.33
N MET A 61 22.47 18.33 10.83
CA MET A 61 21.11 18.81 11.07
C MET A 61 21.03 19.37 12.49
N SER A 62 20.71 20.66 12.56
CA SER A 62 20.21 21.36 13.73
C SER A 62 19.09 20.57 14.39
N ALA A 63 19.09 20.51 15.73
CA ALA A 63 18.03 19.93 16.53
C ALA A 63 16.72 20.71 16.30
N SER A 64 15.88 20.26 15.37
CA SER A 64 14.50 20.70 15.24
C SER A 64 13.62 19.80 16.10
N THR A 65 13.05 20.39 17.15
CA THR A 65 12.17 19.77 18.15
C THR A 65 10.75 19.55 17.61
N ASP A 66 10.61 19.04 16.38
CA ASP A 66 9.35 18.54 15.84
C ASP A 66 9.58 17.10 15.38
N PRO A 67 8.73 16.13 15.77
CA PRO A 67 8.86 14.76 15.29
C PRO A 67 8.55 14.76 13.80
N GLN A 68 9.62 14.78 12.97
CA GLN A 68 9.47 14.58 11.54
C GLN A 68 8.70 13.27 11.34
N THR A 69 7.62 13.31 10.57
CA THR A 69 6.80 12.13 10.26
C THR A 69 7.03 11.73 8.81
N ASN A 70 6.81 10.45 8.49
CA ASN A 70 6.73 10.06 7.09
C ASN A 70 5.43 10.62 6.45
N SER A 71 5.27 10.47 5.13
CA SER A 71 4.09 10.90 4.36
C SER A 71 2.74 10.38 4.89
N ARG A 72 2.77 9.40 5.80
CA ARG A 72 1.60 8.71 6.38
C ARG A 72 1.46 8.96 7.89
N GLY A 73 2.25 9.89 8.45
CA GLY A 73 2.16 10.30 9.85
C GLY A 73 2.87 9.39 10.85
N ILE A 74 3.66 8.41 10.39
CA ILE A 74 4.46 7.57 11.29
C ILE A 74 5.65 8.41 11.80
N PRO A 75 5.84 8.57 13.12
CA PRO A 75 6.94 9.35 13.68
C PRO A 75 8.31 8.80 13.32
N LEU A 76 9.26 9.67 12.98
CA LEU A 76 10.67 9.33 12.80
C LEU A 76 11.33 9.10 14.16
N ALA A 77 12.17 8.08 14.24
CA ALA A 77 12.98 7.81 15.41
C ALA A 77 14.07 8.89 15.55
N PRO A 78 14.30 9.44 16.76
CA PRO A 78 15.39 10.38 16.97
C PRO A 78 16.73 9.64 16.79
N PHE A 79 17.64 10.17 15.97
CA PHE A 79 19.00 9.63 15.87
C PHE A 79 19.90 10.30 16.91
N VAL A 80 20.55 9.51 17.77
CA VAL A 80 21.53 10.03 18.73
C VAL A 80 22.93 9.75 18.19
N GLY A 81 23.51 10.76 17.55
CA GLY A 81 24.85 10.68 16.96
C GLY A 81 25.96 10.64 18.02
N GLU A 82 25.92 11.57 18.97
CA GLU A 82 26.87 11.67 20.07
C GLU A 82 26.12 11.49 21.40
N VAL A 83 26.30 10.33 22.04
CA VAL A 83 25.59 9.99 23.29
C VAL A 83 26.03 10.91 24.44
N GLU A 84 27.29 11.34 24.44
CA GLU A 84 27.89 12.20 25.47
C GLU A 84 27.21 13.57 25.58
N LYS A 85 26.65 14.09 24.47
CA LYS A 85 25.92 15.37 24.47
C LYS A 85 24.45 15.23 24.84
N TYR A 86 23.96 14.00 24.90
CA TYR A 86 22.55 13.69 25.07
C TYR A 86 22.23 13.21 26.49
N VAL A 87 23.26 12.85 27.26
CA VAL A 87 23.13 12.25 28.58
C VAL A 87 24.30 12.65 29.50
N ASP A 88 23.98 13.35 30.59
CA ASP A 88 24.98 13.83 31.57
C ASP A 88 25.07 12.95 32.82
N SER A 89 24.02 12.19 33.13
CA SER A 89 23.91 11.40 34.36
C SER A 89 23.45 9.97 34.10
N ARG A 90 23.73 9.07 35.07
CA ARG A 90 23.27 7.67 34.99
C ARG A 90 21.75 7.54 34.98
N GLU A 91 21.04 8.40 35.71
CA GLU A 91 19.58 8.41 35.74
C GLU A 91 18.98 8.77 34.37
N ASP A 92 19.62 9.69 33.65
CA ASP A 92 19.23 10.08 32.30
C ASP A 92 19.46 8.96 31.28
N ILE A 93 20.50 8.13 31.45
CA ILE A 93 20.74 6.94 30.62
C ILE A 93 19.55 6.00 30.75
N GLU A 94 19.19 5.63 31.98
CA GLU A 94 18.08 4.70 32.21
C GLU A 94 16.75 5.26 31.71
N ARG A 95 16.51 6.55 31.91
CA ARG A 95 15.30 7.22 31.41
C ARG A 95 15.22 7.17 29.89
N ASN A 96 16.32 7.39 29.18
CA ASN A 96 16.35 7.33 27.72
C ASN A 96 16.27 5.90 27.19
N LEU A 97 16.91 4.92 27.84
CA LEU A 97 16.74 3.49 27.53
C LEU A 97 15.27 3.06 27.60
N ARG A 98 14.58 3.43 28.69
CA ARG A 98 13.13 3.16 28.84
C ARG A 98 12.32 3.76 27.69
N LYS A 99 12.57 5.02 27.34
CA LYS A 99 11.90 5.70 26.20
C LYS A 99 12.17 5.00 24.86
N PHE A 100 13.41 4.60 24.58
CA PHE A 100 13.75 3.89 23.34
C PHE A 100 13.07 2.52 23.26
N GLN A 101 13.03 1.77 24.37
CA GLN A 101 12.31 0.50 24.45
C GLN A 101 10.80 0.68 24.20
N GLU A 102 10.17 1.70 24.79
CA GLU A 102 8.77 2.04 24.52
C GLU A 102 8.53 2.38 23.05
N MET A 103 9.43 3.13 22.42
CA MET A 103 9.33 3.46 20.99
C MET A 103 9.51 2.24 20.10
N ILE A 104 10.47 1.35 20.40
CA ILE A 104 10.65 0.08 19.68
C ILE A 104 9.38 -0.76 19.75
N ALA A 105 8.77 -0.89 20.94
CA ALA A 105 7.52 -1.63 21.11
C ALA A 105 6.39 -1.03 20.26
N LYS A 106 6.28 0.31 20.18
CA LYS A 106 5.30 0.99 19.33
C LYS A 106 5.56 0.73 17.84
N TYR A 107 6.80 0.79 17.39
CA TYR A 107 7.13 0.49 15.99
C TYR A 107 6.87 -0.97 15.62
N GLN A 108 7.22 -1.92 16.48
CA GLN A 108 6.92 -3.34 16.29
C GLN A 108 5.41 -3.60 16.21
N PHE A 109 4.62 -2.96 17.09
CA PHE A 109 3.16 -3.05 17.02
C PHE A 109 2.61 -2.52 15.69
N MET A 110 3.11 -1.37 15.23
CA MET A 110 2.74 -0.80 13.93
C MET A 110 3.19 -1.70 12.75
N GLU A 111 4.35 -2.34 12.85
CA GLU A 111 4.88 -3.25 11.82
C GLU A 111 3.97 -4.47 11.70
N VAL A 112 3.64 -5.13 12.81
CA VAL A 112 2.74 -6.30 12.82
C VAL A 112 1.36 -5.94 12.29
N ASN A 113 0.81 -4.79 12.69
CA ASN A 113 -0.48 -4.34 12.17
C ASN A 113 -0.44 -4.07 10.66
N THR A 114 0.61 -3.42 10.18
CA THR A 114 0.80 -3.15 8.74
C THR A 114 1.02 -4.43 7.95
N GLN A 115 1.77 -5.39 8.49
CA GLN A 115 1.98 -6.70 7.90
C GLN A 115 0.66 -7.49 7.78
N ARG A 116 -0.21 -7.46 8.80
CA ARG A 116 -1.54 -8.09 8.73
C ARG A 116 -2.41 -7.47 7.64
N ARG A 117 -2.41 -6.14 7.52
CA ARG A 117 -3.13 -5.43 6.44
C ARG A 117 -2.60 -5.82 5.07
N ALA A 118 -1.27 -5.85 4.90
CA ALA A 118 -0.63 -6.29 3.65
C ALA A 118 -1.00 -7.73 3.30
N GLY A 119 -0.97 -8.65 4.26
CA GLY A 119 -1.38 -10.04 4.08
C GLY A 119 -2.81 -10.15 3.55
N GLY A 120 -3.76 -9.49 4.23
CA GLY A 120 -5.16 -9.49 3.80
C GLY A 120 -5.39 -8.86 2.41
N LEU A 121 -4.53 -7.94 1.96
CA LEU A 121 -4.56 -7.41 0.60
C LEU A 121 -3.96 -8.40 -0.41
N LYS A 122 -2.85 -9.06 -0.09
CA LYS A 122 -2.22 -10.08 -0.93
C LYS A 122 -3.16 -11.26 -1.21
N ASP A 123 -3.98 -11.63 -0.23
CA ASP A 123 -4.98 -12.69 -0.39
C ASP A 123 -6.15 -12.25 -1.28
N LYS A 124 -6.60 -10.99 -1.18
CA LYS A 124 -7.79 -10.49 -1.89
C LYS A 124 -7.53 -10.03 -3.32
N ILE A 125 -6.34 -9.49 -3.61
CA ILE A 125 -6.01 -8.97 -4.94
C ILE A 125 -6.22 -10.02 -6.05
N PRO A 126 -5.79 -11.29 -5.90
CA PRO A 126 -6.06 -12.34 -6.88
C PRO A 126 -7.55 -12.57 -7.14
N ASP A 127 -8.38 -12.52 -6.10
CA ASP A 127 -9.83 -12.74 -6.24
C ASP A 127 -10.50 -11.58 -6.98
N ILE A 128 -10.11 -10.33 -6.69
CA ILE A 128 -10.57 -9.16 -7.43
C ILE A 128 -10.13 -9.24 -8.90
N GLN A 129 -8.90 -9.67 -9.16
CA GLN A 129 -8.37 -9.84 -10.52
C GLN A 129 -9.16 -10.91 -11.29
N LYS A 130 -9.34 -12.11 -10.73
CA LYS A 130 -10.14 -13.18 -11.35
C LYS A 130 -11.57 -12.74 -11.66
N THR A 131 -12.18 -11.99 -10.75
CA THR A 131 -13.52 -11.42 -10.95
C THR A 131 -13.53 -10.43 -12.11
N LEU A 132 -12.54 -9.53 -12.18
CA LEU A 132 -12.39 -8.57 -13.27
C LEU A 132 -12.16 -9.27 -14.63
N ASP A 133 -11.34 -10.32 -14.65
CA ASP A 133 -11.06 -11.10 -15.86
C ASP A 133 -12.33 -11.77 -16.38
N THR A 134 -13.16 -12.29 -15.47
CA THR A 134 -14.46 -12.90 -15.80
C THR A 134 -15.42 -11.87 -16.40
N VAL A 135 -15.53 -10.68 -15.79
CA VAL A 135 -16.37 -9.59 -16.33
C VAL A 135 -15.83 -9.08 -17.67
N SER A 136 -14.51 -9.03 -17.84
CA SER A 136 -13.86 -8.64 -19.10
C SER A 136 -14.09 -9.67 -20.20
N PHE A 137 -14.09 -10.96 -19.86
CA PHE A 137 -14.45 -12.03 -20.78
C PHE A 137 -15.91 -11.88 -21.25
N LEU A 138 -16.85 -11.62 -20.34
CA LEU A 138 -18.25 -11.35 -20.68
C LEU A 138 -18.39 -10.09 -21.56
N LYS A 139 -17.61 -9.04 -21.27
CA LYS A 139 -17.56 -7.80 -22.08
C LYS A 139 -17.09 -8.04 -23.51
N GLY A 140 -16.00 -8.79 -23.70
CA GLY A 140 -15.47 -9.11 -25.02
C GLY A 140 -16.51 -9.84 -25.89
N ARG A 141 -17.30 -10.69 -25.26
CA ARG A 141 -18.40 -11.43 -25.89
C ARG A 141 -19.60 -10.53 -26.24
N LYS A 142 -19.94 -9.54 -25.40
CA LYS A 142 -20.94 -8.50 -25.71
C LYS A 142 -20.54 -7.65 -26.92
N PHE A 143 -19.26 -7.27 -27.02
CA PHE A 143 -18.75 -6.42 -28.10
C PHE A 143 -18.86 -7.08 -29.48
N LEU A 144 -18.58 -8.38 -29.55
CA LEU A 144 -18.69 -9.17 -30.78
C LEU A 144 -20.13 -9.29 -31.31
N ARG A 145 -21.15 -9.02 -30.47
CA ARG A 145 -22.56 -8.94 -30.87
C ARG A 145 -22.94 -7.57 -31.44
N THR A 146 -22.38 -6.48 -30.91
CA THR A 146 -22.82 -5.10 -31.19
C THR A 146 -22.03 -4.40 -32.32
N GLY A 147 -20.85 -4.89 -32.67
CA GLY A 147 -19.98 -4.31 -33.71
C GLY A 147 -20.38 -4.54 -35.18
N ARG A 148 -21.59 -5.05 -35.47
CA ARG A 148 -22.07 -5.20 -36.86
C ARG A 148 -22.97 -4.03 -37.23
N ARG A 149 -22.37 -2.89 -37.59
CA ARG A 149 -23.01 -1.91 -38.48
C ARG A 149 -23.38 -2.64 -39.78
N LYS A 150 -24.56 -2.35 -40.31
CA LYS A 150 -25.18 -3.01 -41.46
C LYS A 150 -24.74 -2.36 -42.79
N ASP A 151 -23.74 -1.49 -42.73
CA ASP A 151 -23.47 -0.44 -43.70
C ASP A 151 -21.97 -0.26 -43.90
N GLU A 152 -21.28 -1.32 -44.34
CA GLU A 152 -20.30 -1.20 -45.42
C GLU A 152 -20.02 -2.57 -46.05
N GLY A 153 -20.15 -2.65 -47.37
CA GLY A 153 -19.90 -3.85 -48.14
C GLY A 153 -18.41 -4.14 -48.25
N SER A 154 -17.87 -4.91 -47.31
CA SER A 154 -16.59 -5.59 -47.49
C SER A 154 -16.84 -6.97 -48.11
N VAL A 155 -16.65 -7.05 -49.43
CA VAL A 155 -16.49 -8.32 -50.16
C VAL A 155 -15.16 -8.94 -49.71
N ASN A 156 -15.22 -10.15 -49.14
CA ASN A 156 -14.05 -10.95 -48.86
C ASN A 156 -13.76 -11.85 -50.08
N VAL A 157 -12.56 -11.76 -50.64
CA VAL A 157 -12.11 -12.61 -51.77
C VAL A 157 -11.57 -13.97 -51.29
N ASN A 158 -11.32 -14.23 -50.00
CA ASN A 158 -10.92 -15.56 -49.53
C ASN A 158 -11.52 -15.90 -48.15
N GLY A 159 -12.56 -16.75 -48.14
CA GLY A 159 -13.03 -17.48 -46.94
C GLY A 159 -11.93 -18.40 -46.43
N TRP A 160 -11.82 -18.76 -45.15
CA TRP A 160 -12.87 -19.18 -44.22
C TRP A 160 -12.46 -18.75 -42.80
N MET A 161 -13.25 -17.90 -42.17
CA MET A 161 -13.13 -17.62 -40.74
C MET A 161 -14.52 -17.81 -40.15
N ASP A 162 -14.65 -18.80 -39.26
CA ASP A 162 -15.91 -19.22 -38.64
C ASP A 162 -16.47 -18.08 -37.77
N LYS A 163 -17.19 -17.17 -38.43
CA LYS A 163 -17.67 -15.86 -37.95
C LYS A 163 -18.84 -15.97 -36.96
N GLN A 164 -19.01 -17.13 -36.33
CA GLN A 164 -20.23 -17.54 -35.64
C GLN A 164 -20.01 -17.93 -34.17
N SER A 165 -18.78 -17.99 -33.65
CA SER A 165 -18.52 -18.51 -32.29
C SER A 165 -18.83 -17.55 -31.15
N SER A 166 -18.92 -16.24 -31.41
CA SER A 166 -18.85 -15.22 -30.36
C SER A 166 -20.19 -14.70 -29.82
N SER A 167 -21.28 -14.88 -30.57
CA SER A 167 -22.66 -14.60 -30.12
C SER A 167 -23.43 -15.87 -29.71
N LYS A 168 -22.83 -17.05 -29.94
CA LYS A 168 -23.44 -18.34 -29.59
C LYS A 168 -23.37 -18.55 -28.08
N PRO A 169 -24.46 -18.89 -27.39
CA PRO A 169 -24.44 -19.31 -25.99
C PRO A 169 -23.23 -20.21 -25.68
N PHE A 170 -22.55 -19.95 -24.56
CA PHE A 170 -21.35 -20.72 -24.18
C PHE A 170 -21.68 -21.67 -23.05
N GLU A 171 -21.14 -22.88 -23.11
CA GLU A 171 -21.26 -23.83 -22.02
C GLU A 171 -20.24 -23.47 -20.94
N ALA A 172 -20.71 -23.42 -19.69
CA ALA A 172 -19.86 -23.31 -18.51
C ALA A 172 -20.31 -24.31 -17.45
N THR A 173 -19.36 -24.72 -16.63
CA THR A 173 -19.59 -25.58 -15.49
C THR A 173 -19.68 -24.72 -14.23
N PHE A 174 -20.81 -24.76 -13.55
CA PHE A 174 -21.06 -24.03 -12.30
C PHE A 174 -20.96 -24.96 -11.11
N GLU A 175 -20.26 -24.52 -10.07
CA GLU A 175 -20.21 -25.19 -8.78
C GLU A 175 -21.51 -24.92 -8.01
N LEU A 176 -22.24 -25.98 -7.67
CA LEU A 176 -23.43 -25.94 -6.81
C LEU A 176 -23.07 -26.27 -5.35
N ASN A 177 -22.05 -27.10 -5.16
CA ASN A 177 -21.43 -27.50 -3.90
C ASN A 177 -20.00 -27.99 -4.20
N ASP A 178 -19.14 -28.12 -3.19
CA ASP A 178 -17.72 -28.46 -3.30
C ASP A 178 -17.43 -29.70 -4.20
N THR A 179 -18.38 -30.65 -4.27
CA THR A 179 -18.30 -31.86 -5.10
C THR A 179 -19.38 -31.98 -6.16
N LEU A 180 -20.25 -30.97 -6.31
CA LEU A 180 -21.38 -30.98 -7.22
C LEU A 180 -21.29 -29.84 -8.23
N TYR A 181 -21.21 -30.20 -9.50
CA TYR A 181 -21.11 -29.26 -10.61
C TYR A 181 -22.26 -29.46 -11.59
N ALA A 182 -22.76 -28.37 -12.15
CA ALA A 182 -23.78 -28.37 -13.19
C ALA A 182 -23.26 -27.71 -14.47
N ARG A 183 -23.51 -28.33 -15.62
CA ARG A 183 -23.24 -27.72 -16.92
C ARG A 183 -24.44 -26.89 -17.34
N ALA A 184 -24.20 -25.65 -17.73
CA ALA A 184 -25.24 -24.75 -18.19
C ALA A 184 -24.79 -23.96 -19.42
N ASN A 185 -25.75 -23.64 -20.27
CA ASN A 185 -25.51 -22.85 -21.48
C ASN A 185 -25.92 -21.39 -21.24
N ILE A 186 -24.96 -20.47 -21.31
CA ILE A 186 -25.13 -19.08 -20.89
C ILE A 186 -25.38 -18.21 -22.13
N PRO A 187 -26.57 -17.58 -22.22
CA PRO A 187 -26.85 -16.60 -23.28
C PRO A 187 -26.00 -15.34 -23.09
N ALA A 188 -25.97 -14.47 -24.10
CA ALA A 188 -25.32 -13.17 -23.96
C ALA A 188 -26.05 -12.33 -22.90
N THR A 189 -25.32 -11.83 -21.90
CA THR A 189 -25.84 -10.98 -20.83
C THR A 189 -25.30 -9.55 -20.96
N GLU A 190 -26.04 -8.59 -20.39
CA GLU A 190 -25.69 -7.16 -20.43
C GLU A 190 -25.26 -6.61 -19.07
N GLU A 191 -25.65 -7.29 -18.00
CA GLU A 191 -25.40 -6.96 -16.61
C GLU A 191 -24.82 -8.15 -15.84
N VAL A 192 -24.16 -7.85 -14.74
CA VAL A 192 -23.59 -8.81 -13.79
C VAL A 192 -24.01 -8.44 -12.38
N TYR A 193 -24.18 -9.44 -11.52
CA TYR A 193 -24.52 -9.24 -10.11
C TYR A 193 -23.25 -9.28 -9.26
N LEU A 194 -23.00 -8.21 -8.51
CA LEU A 194 -21.84 -8.09 -7.62
C LEU A 194 -22.30 -8.10 -6.17
N TRP A 195 -21.66 -8.95 -5.36
CA TRP A 195 -21.85 -8.98 -3.91
C TRP A 195 -21.05 -7.85 -3.25
N LEU A 196 -21.73 -6.96 -2.54
CA LEU A 196 -21.11 -5.79 -1.90
C LEU A 196 -20.83 -6.01 -0.40
N GLY A 197 -21.30 -7.11 0.16
CA GLY A 197 -21.25 -7.39 1.60
C GLY A 197 -22.58 -7.07 2.30
N ALA A 198 -22.64 -7.30 3.61
CA ALA A 198 -23.82 -7.04 4.44
C ALA A 198 -25.15 -7.61 3.88
N ASN A 199 -25.09 -8.80 3.25
CA ASN A 199 -26.23 -9.44 2.56
C ASN A 199 -26.82 -8.63 1.39
N VAL A 200 -26.02 -7.74 0.78
CA VAL A 200 -26.43 -6.91 -0.35
C VAL A 200 -25.71 -7.33 -1.63
N MET A 201 -26.50 -7.57 -2.66
CA MET A 201 -26.06 -7.83 -4.03
C MET A 201 -26.78 -6.87 -4.97
N LEU A 202 -26.05 -6.24 -5.90
CA LEU A 202 -26.60 -5.31 -6.88
C LEU A 202 -26.21 -5.73 -8.30
N SER A 203 -27.11 -5.50 -9.26
CA SER A 203 -26.79 -5.63 -10.67
C SER A 203 -26.08 -4.38 -11.18
N TYR A 204 -25.08 -4.59 -12.04
CA TYR A 204 -24.34 -3.55 -12.72
C TYR A 204 -24.24 -3.89 -14.21
N PRO A 205 -24.42 -2.91 -15.12
CA PRO A 205 -24.01 -3.07 -16.50
C PRO A 205 -22.54 -3.50 -16.57
N ILE A 206 -22.20 -4.39 -17.50
CA ILE A 206 -20.84 -4.95 -17.63
C ILE A 206 -19.76 -3.86 -17.70
N ASP A 207 -20.06 -2.73 -18.34
CA ASP A 207 -19.14 -1.61 -18.51
C ASP A 207 -18.85 -0.88 -17.18
N GLU A 208 -19.89 -0.67 -16.36
CA GLU A 208 -19.76 -0.09 -15.02
C GLU A 208 -19.07 -1.05 -14.06
N ALA A 209 -19.45 -2.34 -14.09
CA ALA A 209 -18.81 -3.38 -13.30
C ALA A 209 -17.30 -3.48 -13.59
N THR A 210 -16.92 -3.42 -14.86
CA THR A 210 -15.50 -3.41 -15.27
C THR A 210 -14.77 -2.22 -14.67
N THR A 211 -15.37 -1.02 -14.74
CA THR A 211 -14.76 0.21 -14.22
C THR A 211 -14.64 0.18 -12.70
N LEU A 212 -15.69 -0.27 -12.01
CA LEU A 212 -15.73 -0.43 -10.56
C LEU A 212 -14.68 -1.44 -10.06
N LEU A 213 -14.59 -2.61 -10.69
CA LEU A 213 -13.63 -3.64 -10.30
C LEU A 213 -12.18 -3.20 -10.59
N LYS A 214 -11.93 -2.50 -11.70
CA LYS A 214 -10.63 -1.87 -11.96
C LYS A 214 -10.24 -0.85 -10.89
N GLY A 215 -11.16 0.05 -10.53
CA GLY A 215 -10.91 1.03 -9.47
C GLY A 215 -10.60 0.36 -8.13
N LYS A 216 -11.36 -0.69 -7.75
CA LYS A 216 -11.08 -1.48 -6.53
C LYS A 216 -9.73 -2.19 -6.58
N LEU A 217 -9.36 -2.75 -7.73
CA LEU A 217 -8.08 -3.43 -7.91
C LEU A 217 -6.91 -2.46 -7.77
N GLU A 218 -6.97 -1.31 -8.43
CA GLU A 218 -5.89 -0.31 -8.36
C GLU A 218 -5.77 0.28 -6.94
N ALA A 219 -6.90 0.59 -6.29
CA ALA A 219 -6.87 1.04 -4.90
C ALA A 219 -6.30 -0.03 -3.94
N ALA A 220 -6.60 -1.32 -4.17
CA ALA A 220 -6.04 -2.41 -3.36
C ALA A 220 -4.52 -2.57 -3.59
N LYS A 221 -4.05 -2.47 -4.84
CA LYS A 221 -2.62 -2.50 -5.17
C LYS A 221 -1.87 -1.31 -4.59
N GLU A 222 -2.43 -0.11 -4.70
CA GLU A 222 -1.85 1.10 -4.11
C GLU A 222 -1.77 0.98 -2.59
N SER A 223 -2.85 0.51 -1.95
CA SER A 223 -2.84 0.25 -0.50
C SER A 223 -1.80 -0.81 -0.11
N LEU A 224 -1.59 -1.83 -0.94
CA LEU A 224 -0.57 -2.85 -0.68
C LEU A 224 0.84 -2.25 -0.76
N ARG A 225 1.12 -1.49 -1.82
CA ARG A 225 2.39 -0.78 -2.00
C ARG A 225 2.67 0.14 -0.81
N ASN A 226 1.66 0.89 -0.36
CA ASN A 226 1.78 1.72 0.82
C ASN A 226 2.13 0.87 2.06
N CYS A 227 1.45 -0.26 2.30
CA CYS A 227 1.82 -1.12 3.42
C CYS A 227 3.27 -1.62 3.34
N GLU A 228 3.77 -1.98 2.15
CA GLU A 228 5.15 -2.44 1.96
C GLU A 228 6.17 -1.32 2.25
N GLU A 229 5.95 -0.12 1.72
CA GLU A 229 6.79 1.05 2.02
C GLU A 229 6.75 1.44 3.52
N ASP A 230 5.61 1.27 4.19
CA ASP A 230 5.49 1.49 5.64
C ASP A 230 6.28 0.46 6.44
N MET A 231 6.22 -0.82 6.04
CA MET A 231 6.99 -1.88 6.70
C MET A 231 8.49 -1.61 6.61
N ASP A 232 8.98 -1.19 5.46
CA ASP A 232 10.41 -0.87 5.30
C ASP A 232 10.81 0.35 6.13
N PHE A 233 9.97 1.39 6.17
CA PHE A 233 10.20 2.54 7.04
C PHE A 233 10.25 2.13 8.52
N LEU A 234 9.30 1.33 8.98
CA LEU A 234 9.21 0.86 10.37
C LEU A 234 10.43 0.03 10.77
N ARG A 235 10.91 -0.85 9.88
CA ARG A 235 12.15 -1.62 10.11
C ARG A 235 13.35 -0.70 10.28
N GLN A 236 13.50 0.31 9.43
CA GLN A 236 14.57 1.30 9.54
C GLN A 236 14.50 2.08 10.87
N GLN A 237 13.29 2.42 11.34
CA GLN A 237 13.10 3.09 12.63
C GLN A 237 13.50 2.19 13.81
N ILE A 238 13.10 0.91 13.77
CA ILE A 238 13.49 -0.09 14.78
C ILE A 238 15.01 -0.22 14.83
N THR A 239 15.67 -0.43 13.68
CA THR A 239 17.13 -0.53 13.60
C THR A 239 17.83 0.73 14.13
N THR A 240 17.30 1.92 13.82
CA THR A 240 17.86 3.19 14.33
C THR A 240 17.84 3.25 15.85
N LEU A 241 16.71 2.86 16.47
CA LEU A 241 16.59 2.83 17.93
C LEU A 241 17.41 1.72 18.58
N GLU A 242 17.55 0.56 17.93
CA GLU A 242 18.40 -0.52 18.41
C GLU A 242 19.88 -0.08 18.45
N VAL A 243 20.35 0.61 17.41
CA VAL A 243 21.70 1.19 17.38
C VAL A 243 21.86 2.25 18.46
N ASN A 244 20.89 3.15 18.64
CA ASN A 244 20.93 4.15 19.72
C ASN A 244 20.99 3.49 21.10
N THR A 245 20.21 2.43 21.31
CA THR A 245 20.17 1.66 22.55
C THR A 245 21.54 1.02 22.82
N ALA A 246 22.16 0.40 21.81
CA ALA A 246 23.50 -0.17 21.93
C ALA A 246 24.57 0.89 22.24
N ARG A 247 24.53 2.05 21.57
CA ARG A 247 25.45 3.16 21.86
C ARG A 247 25.30 3.66 23.30
N LEU A 248 24.07 3.76 23.77
CA LEU A 248 23.76 4.21 25.13
C LEU A 248 24.25 3.23 26.19
N TYR A 249 24.07 1.91 25.97
CA TYR A 249 24.67 0.88 26.82
C TYR A 249 26.20 0.91 26.81
N ASN A 250 26.82 1.07 25.63
CA ASN A 250 28.27 1.18 25.53
C ASN A 250 28.81 2.37 26.32
N TYR A 251 28.13 3.52 26.23
CA TYR A 251 28.47 4.72 27.00
C TYR A 251 28.31 4.48 28.51
N GLU A 252 27.22 3.87 28.96
CA GLU A 252 27.02 3.52 30.37
C GLU A 252 28.16 2.66 30.94
N VAL A 253 28.65 1.69 30.15
CA VAL A 253 29.81 0.87 30.55
C VAL A 253 31.08 1.70 30.69
N THR A 254 31.30 2.68 29.80
CA THR A 254 32.48 3.56 29.88
C THR A 254 32.44 4.46 31.12
N LEU A 255 31.25 4.97 31.50
CA LEU A 255 31.06 5.72 32.73
C LEU A 255 31.35 4.87 33.97
N LYS A 256 30.80 3.65 34.04
CA LYS A 256 31.06 2.72 35.16
C LYS A 256 32.54 2.37 35.30
N ARG A 257 33.27 2.23 34.18
CA ARG A 257 34.72 1.97 34.21
C ARG A 257 35.48 3.18 34.75
N LYS A 258 35.15 4.40 34.30
CA LYS A 258 35.76 5.64 34.80
C LYS A 258 35.51 5.83 36.30
N GLU A 259 34.27 5.68 36.76
CA GLU A 259 33.90 5.77 38.18
C GLU A 259 34.69 4.77 39.04
N ARG A 260 34.87 3.54 38.56
CA ARG A 260 35.65 2.52 39.27
C ARG A 260 37.14 2.85 39.31
N GLU A 261 37.71 3.30 38.20
CA GLU A 261 39.12 3.71 38.13
C GLU A 261 39.42 4.91 39.04
N GLU A 262 38.50 5.88 39.11
CA GLU A 262 38.58 7.04 40.02
C GLU A 262 38.54 6.60 41.48
N ALA A 263 37.60 5.72 41.85
CA ALA A 263 37.52 5.17 43.20
C ALA A 263 38.80 4.41 43.60
N GLU A 264 39.37 3.61 42.70
CA GLU A 264 40.62 2.88 42.93
C GLU A 264 41.85 3.81 43.08
N ARG A 265 41.88 4.95 42.36
CA ARG A 265 42.93 5.99 42.51
C ARG A 265 42.84 6.70 43.86
N GLU A 266 41.62 7.06 44.29
CA GLU A 266 41.41 7.70 45.60
C GLU A 266 41.80 6.78 46.76
N GLU A 267 41.52 5.48 46.66
CA GLU A 267 41.89 4.50 47.69
C GLU A 267 43.42 4.34 47.82
N LYS A 268 44.13 4.33 46.68
CA LYS A 268 45.62 4.27 46.66
C LYS A 268 46.26 5.54 47.20
N GLY A 269 45.70 6.72 46.89
CA GLY A 269 46.17 8.00 47.43
C GLY A 269 46.06 8.08 48.95
N LYS A 270 44.99 7.53 49.54
CA LYS A 270 44.80 7.50 51.01
C LYS A 270 45.74 6.52 51.72
N LYS A 271 46.19 5.45 51.06
CA LYS A 271 47.14 4.46 51.63
C LYS A 271 48.61 4.88 51.55
N GLY A 272 48.98 5.78 50.63
CA GLY A 272 50.36 6.26 50.46
C GLY A 272 50.77 7.46 51.32
N GLY A 273 49.81 8.11 52.01
CA GLY A 273 50.04 9.32 52.81
C GLY A 273 50.06 9.10 54.33
N LYS A 274 50.25 7.86 54.80
CA LYS A 274 50.26 7.51 56.23
C LYS A 274 51.59 6.90 56.65
#